data_AF-A0A2D8ARC4-F1
#
_entry.id   AF-A0A2D8ARC4-F1
#
_cell.length_a   1.000
_cell.length_b   1.000
_cell.length_c   1.000
_cell.angle_alpha   90.00
_cell.angle_beta   90.00
_cell.angle_gamma   90.00
#
_symmetry.space_group_name_H-M   'P 1'
#
loop_
_entity.id
_entity.type
_entity.pdbx_description
1 polymer ?
#
loop_
_entity_poly.entity_id
_entity_poly.type
_entity_poly.pdbx_seq_one_letter_code
_entity_poly.pdbx_strand_id
1 'polypeptide(L)' 'MECNIDAKGKLARLLTGIAAIAASIVLCAIILLGLLSSTFWWYAAGAIALGGAFAIFEAKIGWCVVRAIGFKTPL' A
#
# COMPACT_ATOMS: atom_id res chain seq x y z
N MET A 1 4.08 21.53 0.58
CA MET A 1 4.25 20.62 -0.57
C MET A 1 3.12 20.91 -1.54
N GLU A 2 3.42 21.07 -2.83
CA GLU A 2 2.37 21.21 -3.84
C GLU A 2 1.66 19.88 -4.04
N CYS A 3 0.34 19.91 -4.20
CA CYS A 3 -0.45 18.73 -4.52
C CYS A 3 -0.05 18.24 -5.92
N ASN A 4 0.40 16.99 -6.04
CA ASN A 4 0.80 16.37 -7.32
C ASN A 4 -0.13 15.21 -7.71
N ILE A 5 -1.27 15.07 -7.03
CA ILE A 5 -2.24 14.01 -7.23
C ILE A 5 -3.61 14.64 -7.49
N ASP A 6 -4.27 14.17 -8.54
CA ASP A 6 -5.67 14.47 -8.83
C ASP A 6 -6.61 13.76 -7.85
N ALA A 7 -7.83 14.27 -7.65
CA ALA A 7 -8.80 13.65 -6.73
C ALA A 7 -9.04 12.15 -7.03
N LYS A 8 -9.01 11.76 -8.30
CA LYS A 8 -9.11 10.35 -8.73
C LYS A 8 -7.89 9.53 -8.32
N GLY A 9 -6.68 10.03 -8.55
CA GLY A 9 -5.44 9.39 -8.12
C GLY A 9 -5.35 9.25 -6.59
N LYS A 10 -5.88 10.22 -5.84
CA LYS A 10 -5.97 10.18 -4.38
C LYS A 10 -6.89 9.05 -3.91
N LEU A 11 -8.07 8.93 -4.51
CA LEU A 11 -9.01 7.85 -4.20
C LEU A 11 -8.43 6.49 -4.56
N ALA A 12 -7.83 6.34 -5.74
CA ALA A 12 -7.22 5.09 -6.18
C ALA A 12 -6.10 4.64 -5.22
N ARG A 13 -5.22 5.54 -4.79
CA ARG A 13 -4.17 5.25 -3.80
C ARG A 13 -4.73 4.87 -2.43
N LEU A 14 -5.79 5.55 -1.98
CA LEU A 14 -6.44 5.22 -0.72
C LEU A 14 -7.05 3.82 -0.75
N LEU A 15 -7.79 3.48 -1.82
CA LEU A 15 -8.43 2.18 -1.98
C LEU A 15 -7.42 1.04 -2.11
N THR A 16 -6.38 1.23 -2.93
CA THR A 16 -5.30 0.23 -3.07
C THR A 16 -4.52 0.05 -1.78
N GLY A 17 -4.27 1.13 -1.03
CA GLY A 17 -3.65 1.05 0.28
C GLY A 17 -4.49 0.29 1.30
N ILE A 18 -5.80 0.57 1.39
CA ILE A 18 -6.73 -0.17 2.26
C ILE A 18 -6.79 -1.65 1.86
N ALA A 19 -6.88 -1.94 0.56
CA ALA A 19 -6.90 -3.30 0.05
C ALA A 19 -5.60 -4.05 0.40
N ALA A 20 -4.44 -3.39 0.30
CA ALA A 20 -3.16 -3.97 0.70
C ALA A 20 -3.12 -4.27 2.20
N ILE A 21 -3.58 -3.35 3.06
CA ILE A 21 -3.68 -3.62 4.51
C ILE A 21 -4.60 -4.84 4.77
N ALA A 22 -5.77 -4.91 4.14
CA ALA A 22 -6.68 -6.03 4.28
C ALA A 22 -6.02 -7.35 3.82
N ALA A 23 -5.32 -7.34 2.68
CA ALA A 23 -4.57 -8.50 2.19
C ALA A 23 -3.46 -8.93 3.16
N SER A 24 -2.75 -7.97 3.78
CA SER A 24 -1.75 -8.28 4.81
C SER A 24 -2.39 -8.93 6.04
N ILE A 25 -3.57 -8.50 6.47
CA ILE A 25 -4.28 -9.11 7.60
C ILE A 25 -4.64 -10.56 7.28
N VAL A 26 -5.18 -10.79 6.08
CA VAL A 26 -5.51 -12.15 5.60
C VAL A 26 -4.26 -13.02 5.56
N LEU A 27 -3.14 -12.51 5.04
CA LEU A 27 -1.88 -13.26 5.00
C LEU A 27 -1.37 -13.59 6.41
N CYS A 28 -1.42 -12.65 7.35
CA CYS A 28 -1.08 -12.91 8.75
C CYS A 28 -1.96 -14.01 9.35
N ALA A 29 -3.27 -14.00 9.07
CA ALA A 29 -4.17 -15.05 9.55
C ALA A 29 -3.79 -16.42 8.98
N ILE A 30 -3.46 -16.51 7.69
CA ILE A 30 -2.99 -17.75 7.05
C ILE A 30 -1.70 -18.27 7.69
N ILE A 31 -0.75 -17.40 7.99
CA ILE A 31 0.51 -17.77 8.68
C ILE A 31 0.20 -18.30 10.08
N LEU A 32 -0.65 -17.61 10.84
CA LEU A 32 -1.03 -17.99 12.21
C LEU A 32 -1.81 -19.30 12.28
N LEU A 33 -2.60 -19.63 11.25
CA LEU A 33 -3.27 -20.91 11.11
C LEU A 33 -2.32 -22.06 10.74
N GLY A 34 -1.03 -21.79 10.53
CA GLY A 34 -0.02 -22.80 10.22
C GLY A 34 -0.07 -23.31 8.78
N LEU A 35 -0.86 -22.69 7.90
CA LEU A 35 -0.90 -23.05 6.47
C LEU A 35 0.39 -22.67 5.75
N LEU A 36 1.10 -21.66 6.25
CA LEU A 36 2.37 -21.16 5.75
C LEU A 36 3.40 -21.20 6.90
N SER A 37 4.48 -21.96 6.75
CA SER A 37 5.43 -22.25 7.83
C SER A 37 6.79 -21.52 7.75
N SER A 38 7.04 -20.77 6.67
CA SER A 38 8.31 -20.05 6.48
C SER A 38 8.30 -18.65 7.07
N THR A 39 9.40 -18.24 7.72
CA THR A 39 9.63 -16.86 8.18
C THR A 39 9.56 -15.84 7.03
N PHE A 40 9.82 -16.27 5.79
CA PHE A 40 9.66 -15.45 4.60
C PHE A 40 8.30 -14.75 4.53
N TRP A 41 7.23 -15.43 4.94
CA TRP A 41 5.87 -14.90 4.86
C TRP A 41 5.61 -13.73 5.80
N TRP A 42 6.32 -13.64 6.93
CA TRP A 42 6.25 -12.47 7.81
C TRP A 42 6.87 -11.24 7.18
N TYR A 43 7.98 -11.40 6.43
CA TYR A 43 8.55 -10.28 5.67
C TYR A 43 7.61 -9.83 4.55
N ALA A 44 6.96 -10.78 3.85
CA ALA A 44 5.95 -10.45 2.84
C ALA A 44 4.76 -9.69 3.45
N ALA A 45 4.21 -10.17 4.57
CA ALA A 45 3.14 -9.49 5.29
C ALA A 45 3.55 -8.08 5.73
N GLY A 46 4.74 -7.93 6.32
CA GLY A 46 5.29 -6.63 6.71
C GLY A 46 5.45 -5.67 5.53
N ALA A 47 5.97 -6.14 4.39
CA ALA A 47 6.14 -5.32 3.19
C ALA A 47 4.79 -4.87 2.61
N ILE A 48 3.79 -5.76 2.57
CA ILE A 48 2.44 -5.43 2.11
C ILE A 48 1.80 -4.40 3.05
N ALA A 49 1.90 -4.60 4.36
CA ALA A 49 1.37 -3.67 5.35
C ALA A 49 2.00 -2.28 5.24
N LEU A 50 3.33 -2.20 5.17
CA LEU A 50 4.05 -0.94 5.04
C LEU A 50 3.76 -0.24 3.71
N GLY A 51 3.73 -0.98 2.60
CA GLY A 51 3.37 -0.45 1.29
C GLY A 51 1.94 0.07 1.24
N GLY A 52 0.99 -0.65 1.85
CA GLY A 52 -0.40 -0.23 1.97
C GLY A 52 -0.56 1.04 2.82
N ALA A 53 0.11 1.10 3.97
CA ALA A 53 0.12 2.27 4.84
C ALA A 53 0.73 3.49 4.15
N PHE A 54 1.81 3.29 3.39
CA PHE A 54 2.47 4.33 2.61
C PHE A 54 1.54 4.88 1.52
N ALA A 55 0.82 4.02 0.79
CA ALA A 55 -0.15 4.45 -0.22
C ALA A 55 -1.30 5.29 0.39
N ILE A 56 -1.78 4.92 1.58
CA ILE A 56 -2.78 5.70 2.33
C ILE A 56 -2.21 7.05 2.74
N PHE A 57 -0.97 7.10 3.23
CA PHE A 57 -0.29 8.34 3.62
C PHE A 57 -0.15 9.31 2.44
N GLU A 58 0.36 8.84 1.31
CA GLU A 58 0.46 9.62 0.07
C GLU A 58 -0.89 10.16 -0.39
N ALA A 59 -1.94 9.34 -0.32
CA ALA A 59 -3.31 9.76 -0.61
C ALA A 59 -3.76 10.89 0.33
N LYS A 60 -3.54 10.77 1.65
CA LYS A 60 -3.98 11.78 2.63
C LYS A 60 -3.32 13.13 2.37
N ILE A 61 -2.00 13.15 2.14
CA ILE A 61 -1.24 14.37 1.86
C ILE A 61 -1.56 14.94 0.47
N GLY A 62 -2.03 14.12 -0.47
CA GLY A 62 -2.22 14.54 -1.86
C GLY A 62 -0.90 14.64 -2.61
N TRP A 63 0.09 13.85 -2.22
CA TRP A 63 1.43 13.88 -2.79
C TRP A 63 1.94 12.46 -3.07
N CYS A 64 2.41 12.25 -4.30
CA CYS A 64 2.89 10.96 -4.81
C CYS A 64 4.40 11.06 -5.06
N VAL A 65 5.19 10.23 -4.37
CA VAL A 65 6.65 10.17 -4.56
C VAL A 65 7.00 9.71 -5.98
N VAL A 66 6.24 8.76 -6.53
CA VAL A 66 6.49 8.16 -7.85
C VAL A 66 6.33 9.20 -8.97
N ARG A 67 5.32 10.07 -8.88
CA ARG A 67 5.16 11.20 -9.81
C ARG A 67 6.25 12.26 -9.59
N ALA A 68 6.68 12.49 -8.35
CA ALA A 68 7.73 13.47 -8.04
C ALA A 68 9.11 13.08 -8.61
N ILE A 69 9.43 11.79 -8.68
CA ILE A 69 10.66 11.29 -9.33
C ILE A 69 10.54 11.16 -10.85
N GLY A 70 9.43 11.61 -11.46
CA GLY A 70 9.25 11.74 -12.91
C GLY A 70 8.49 10.61 -13.60
N PHE A 71 7.94 9.62 -12.87
CA PHE A 71 7.12 8.59 -13.49
C PHE A 71 5.72 9.12 -13.83
N LYS A 72 5.31 8.98 -15.10
CA LYS A 72 3.95 9.27 -15.55
C LYS A 72 3.02 8.14 -15.14
N THR A 73 2.24 8.35 -14.09
CA THR A 73 1.13 7.45 -13.73
C THR A 73 -0.16 7.98 -14.38
N PRO A 74 -0.93 7.14 -15.11
CA PRO A 74 -2.12 7.59 -15.85
C PRO A 74 -3.33 7.95 -14.96
N LEU A 75 -3.25 7.62 -13.66
CA LEU A 75 -4.28 7.86 -12.64
C LEU A 75 -3.94 9.07 -11.79
#